data_AF-A0A1Y1X7F7-F1
#
_entry.id   AF-A0A1Y1X7F7-F1
#
_cell.length_a   1.000
_cell.length_b   1.000
_cell.length_c   1.000
_cell.angle_alpha   90.00
_cell.angle_beta   90.00
_cell.angle_gamma   90.00
#
_symmetry.space_group_name_H-M   'P 1'
#
loop_
_entity.id
_entity.type
_entity.pdbx_description
1 polymer ?
#
loop_
_entity_poly.entity_id
_entity_poly.type
_entity_poly.pdbx_seq_one_letter_code
_entity_poly.pdbx_strand_id
1 'polypeptide(L)'
;MSLNDNYHDLLIDAIEDETSLSMIEFLISQYSSLNYVVYYTTVDQNSWYKPFKFPLLSSLMMNNFEVADVLLLHGAEINFRYHDETVLYYLYYYYNYKMNAKNIKYLIDHHIDIEIDKSYSYIWNYLIRYYVFNNTFLIQLILLHKNQIPLSKRQFQEIILQEKRKLKLTRSTYNDIISHKDFKTLGKLLRYHHEDKEFFEALNRCCRRSSTYHSFYNYEYFDRELDIIYHDRLDILKLLIMNGFIIYKNPNPKFYHYEDILIQASCEKKYEIVKYLLGCLDSSKKIKIAKIRDAMSKIPFPIFKLLKQNNALYLNW
;
A
#
# COMPACT_ATOMS: atom_id res chain seq x y z
N MET A 1 -34.50 28.57 21.05
CA MET A 1 -33.06 28.37 21.32
C MET A 1 -32.63 27.29 20.36
N SER A 2 -31.76 27.60 19.40
CA SER A 2 -31.25 26.58 18.49
C SER A 2 -30.36 25.65 19.30
N LEU A 3 -30.74 24.37 19.45
CA LEU A 3 -29.93 23.38 20.16
C LEU A 3 -28.64 23.06 19.39
N ASN A 4 -28.62 23.34 18.09
CA ASN A 4 -27.46 23.20 17.22
C ASN A 4 -26.88 24.58 16.88
N ASP A 5 -25.57 24.66 16.78
CA ASP A 5 -24.86 25.79 16.19
C ASP A 5 -23.72 25.29 15.29
N ASN A 6 -22.86 26.20 14.81
CA ASN A 6 -21.76 25.83 13.91
C ASN A 6 -20.68 24.96 14.58
N TYR A 7 -20.75 24.79 15.90
CA TYR A 7 -19.74 24.19 16.76
C TYR A 7 -20.26 23.04 17.63
N HIS A 8 -21.56 22.88 17.74
CA HIS A 8 -22.23 21.87 18.53
C HIS A 8 -23.46 21.36 17.78
N ASP A 9 -23.59 20.03 17.71
CA ASP A 9 -24.70 19.36 17.05
C ASP A 9 -25.18 18.19 17.88
N LEU A 10 -26.44 18.27 18.31
CA LEU A 10 -27.01 17.34 19.27
C LEU A 10 -27.06 15.90 18.72
N LEU A 11 -27.30 15.72 17.43
CA LEU A 11 -27.28 14.39 16.80
C LEU A 11 -25.89 13.79 16.82
N ILE A 12 -24.85 14.54 16.41
CA ILE A 12 -23.47 14.03 16.44
C ILE A 12 -23.04 13.69 17.86
N ASP A 13 -23.35 14.54 18.84
CA ASP A 13 -22.98 14.27 20.23
C ASP A 13 -23.72 13.04 20.78
N ALA A 14 -25.02 12.88 20.47
CA ALA A 14 -25.77 11.69 20.87
C ALA A 14 -25.20 10.40 20.25
N ILE A 15 -24.72 10.44 19.01
CA ILE A 15 -24.06 9.31 18.33
C ILE A 15 -22.76 8.92 19.04
N GLU A 16 -22.00 9.90 19.54
CA GLU A 16 -20.70 9.68 20.18
C GLU A 16 -20.81 9.29 21.65
N ASP A 17 -21.89 9.68 22.34
CA ASP A 17 -22.14 9.38 23.76
C ASP A 17 -22.91 8.06 24.00
N GLU A 18 -22.92 7.14 23.03
CA GLU A 18 -23.58 5.83 23.12
C GLU A 18 -25.07 5.90 23.48
N THR A 19 -25.75 6.96 23.01
CA THR A 19 -27.18 7.16 23.25
C THR A 19 -28.02 6.03 22.65
N SER A 20 -29.14 5.67 23.29
CA SER A 20 -30.06 4.64 22.78
C SER A 20 -30.49 4.90 21.34
N LEU A 21 -30.60 3.85 20.53
CA LEU A 21 -31.00 3.94 19.13
C LEU A 21 -32.32 4.70 18.92
N SER A 22 -33.32 4.49 19.77
CA SER A 22 -34.61 5.17 19.69
C SER A 22 -34.51 6.69 19.85
N MET A 23 -33.58 7.17 20.67
CA MET A 23 -33.32 8.61 20.81
C MET A 23 -32.59 9.13 19.57
N ILE A 24 -31.66 8.36 19.00
CA ILE A 24 -30.98 8.74 17.75
C ILE A 24 -31.99 8.83 16.60
N GLU A 25 -32.90 7.86 16.46
CA GLU A 25 -33.99 7.91 15.47
C GLU A 25 -34.90 9.12 15.68
N PHE A 26 -35.26 9.41 16.93
CA PHE A 26 -36.01 10.62 17.26
C PHE A 26 -35.26 11.88 16.82
N LEU A 27 -33.97 12.00 17.14
CA LEU A 27 -33.16 13.15 16.74
C LEU A 27 -33.06 13.25 15.21
N ILE A 28 -32.79 12.16 14.50
CA ILE A 28 -32.74 12.12 13.02
C ILE A 28 -34.02 12.70 12.41
N SER A 29 -35.20 12.39 12.96
CA SER A 29 -36.48 12.93 12.46
C SER A 29 -36.61 14.46 12.55
N GLN A 30 -35.73 15.12 13.32
CA GLN A 30 -35.69 16.58 13.45
C GLN A 30 -34.78 17.26 12.43
N TYR A 31 -34.01 16.50 11.64
CA TYR A 31 -33.10 17.02 10.62
C TYR A 31 -33.71 16.90 9.23
N SER A 32 -33.57 17.96 8.41
CA SER A 32 -34.01 17.94 7.01
C SER A 32 -33.05 17.18 6.09
N SER A 33 -31.82 16.97 6.52
CA SER A 33 -30.78 16.21 5.82
C SER A 33 -29.74 15.72 6.83
N LEU A 34 -29.13 14.57 6.54
CA LEU A 34 -28.04 13.99 7.32
C LEU A 34 -26.65 14.22 6.68
N ASN A 35 -26.62 14.90 5.54
CA ASN A 35 -25.42 15.15 4.72
C ASN A 35 -24.90 16.57 4.97
N TYR A 36 -24.55 16.89 6.22
CA TYR A 36 -24.06 18.20 6.65
C TYR A 36 -22.78 18.07 7.48
N VAL A 37 -22.03 19.17 7.60
CA VAL A 37 -20.76 19.21 8.34
C VAL A 37 -20.83 20.23 9.48
N VAL A 38 -20.25 19.86 10.62
CA VAL A 38 -20.11 20.70 11.83
C VAL A 38 -18.64 20.85 12.16
N TYR A 39 -18.18 22.07 12.38
CA TYR A 39 -16.77 22.35 12.69
C TYR A 39 -16.58 22.40 14.20
N TYR A 40 -15.50 21.84 14.74
CA TYR A 40 -15.22 21.95 16.17
C TYR A 40 -14.11 22.98 16.41
N THR A 41 -14.36 23.94 17.30
CA THR A 41 -13.44 25.07 17.64
C THR A 41 -12.37 24.72 18.65
N THR A 42 -12.19 23.44 18.98
CA THR A 42 -11.26 22.99 20.03
C THR A 42 -9.78 23.17 19.68
N VAL A 43 -9.46 23.66 18.49
CA VAL A 43 -8.09 23.94 18.04
C VAL A 43 -7.95 25.43 17.75
N ASP A 44 -6.83 26.02 18.21
CA ASP A 44 -6.37 27.39 18.00
C ASP A 44 -6.99 28.04 16.74
N GLN A 45 -7.65 29.19 16.89
CA GLN A 45 -8.32 29.90 15.79
C GLN A 45 -7.35 30.27 14.65
N ASN A 46 -6.04 30.21 14.90
CA ASN A 46 -4.98 30.43 13.93
C ASN A 46 -4.52 29.15 13.18
N SER A 47 -5.07 27.98 13.52
CA SER A 47 -4.84 26.77 12.73
C SER A 47 -5.55 26.89 11.39
N TRP A 48 -4.81 26.75 10.30
CA TRP A 48 -5.36 26.60 8.95
C TRP A 48 -6.26 25.35 8.81
N TYR A 49 -6.21 24.45 9.80
CA TYR A 49 -6.98 23.23 9.85
C TYR A 49 -8.02 23.26 10.99
N LYS A 50 -9.30 23.18 10.65
CA LYS A 50 -10.43 23.06 11.59
C LYS A 50 -10.98 21.63 11.53
N PRO A 51 -10.98 20.87 12.64
CA PRO A 51 -11.60 19.54 12.65
C PRO A 51 -13.10 19.69 12.40
N PHE A 52 -13.69 18.76 11.66
CA PHE A 52 -15.10 18.81 11.31
C PHE A 52 -15.69 17.40 11.27
N LYS A 53 -16.97 17.24 11.64
CA LYS A 53 -17.64 15.93 11.60
C LYS A 53 -18.96 16.02 10.85
N PHE A 54 -19.50 14.86 10.55
CA PHE A 54 -20.85 14.67 10.03
C PHE A 54 -21.42 13.37 10.61
N PRO A 55 -22.75 13.22 10.70
CA PRO A 55 -23.39 12.11 11.44
C PRO A 55 -22.85 10.72 11.07
N LEU A 56 -22.74 10.44 9.76
CA LEU A 56 -22.25 9.15 9.29
C LEU A 56 -20.78 8.93 9.67
N LEU A 57 -19.91 9.94 9.53
CA LEU A 57 -18.51 9.83 9.93
C LEU A 57 -18.37 9.53 11.43
N SER A 58 -19.15 10.20 12.29
CA SER A 58 -19.13 9.96 13.74
C SER A 58 -19.54 8.53 14.08
N SER A 59 -20.64 8.01 13.50
CA SER A 59 -21.06 6.61 13.74
C SER A 59 -19.98 5.60 13.35
N LEU A 60 -19.30 5.83 12.21
CA LEU A 60 -18.22 4.98 11.73
C LEU A 60 -16.98 5.07 12.62
N MET A 61 -16.60 6.26 13.07
CA MET A 61 -15.47 6.45 14.01
C MET A 61 -15.69 5.70 15.33
N MET A 62 -16.93 5.58 15.77
CA MET A 62 -17.32 4.83 16.96
C MET A 62 -17.49 3.33 16.70
N ASN A 63 -17.35 2.87 15.44
CA ASN A 63 -17.70 1.52 14.99
C ASN A 63 -19.15 1.12 15.35
N ASN A 64 -20.05 2.11 15.47
CA ASN A 64 -21.45 1.87 15.75
C ASN A 64 -22.20 1.70 14.43
N PHE A 65 -22.06 0.50 13.85
CA PHE A 65 -22.63 0.18 12.54
C PHE A 65 -24.16 0.11 12.55
N GLU A 66 -24.79 -0.17 13.69
CA GLU A 66 -26.25 -0.13 13.83
C GLU A 66 -26.77 1.30 13.66
N VAL A 67 -26.10 2.29 14.27
CA VAL A 67 -26.40 3.71 14.05
C VAL A 67 -26.10 4.13 12.61
N ALA A 68 -24.99 3.64 12.03
CA ALA A 68 -24.68 3.92 10.63
C ALA A 68 -25.78 3.40 9.69
N ASP A 69 -26.30 2.19 9.92
CA ASP A 69 -27.40 1.61 9.16
C ASP A 69 -28.66 2.46 9.27
N VAL A 70 -29.00 2.93 10.47
CA VAL A 70 -30.13 3.84 10.69
C VAL A 70 -29.94 5.17 9.95
N LEU A 71 -28.74 5.76 9.97
CA LEU A 71 -28.45 6.99 9.23
C LEU A 71 -28.62 6.78 7.72
N LEU A 72 -28.07 5.69 7.16
CA LEU A 72 -28.20 5.36 5.74
C LEU A 72 -29.66 5.12 5.35
N LEU A 73 -30.43 4.42 6.19
CA LEU A 73 -31.87 4.20 5.99
C LEU A 73 -32.65 5.51 5.92
N HIS A 74 -32.24 6.52 6.67
CA HIS A 74 -32.86 7.85 6.71
C HIS A 74 -32.22 8.87 5.75
N GLY A 75 -31.45 8.40 4.77
CA GLY A 75 -30.97 9.23 3.66
C GLY A 75 -29.58 9.85 3.84
N ALA A 76 -28.80 9.43 4.85
CA ALA A 76 -27.37 9.72 4.85
C ALA A 76 -26.70 9.03 3.65
N GLU A 77 -25.77 9.73 3.00
CA GLU A 77 -25.07 9.22 1.83
C GLU A 77 -23.75 8.56 2.21
N ILE A 78 -23.58 7.27 1.86
CA ILE A 78 -22.30 6.55 2.06
C ILE A 78 -21.14 7.22 1.31
N ASN A 79 -21.45 7.87 0.19
CA ASN A 79 -20.53 8.59 -0.68
C ASN A 79 -20.58 10.11 -0.46
N PHE A 80 -21.09 10.57 0.69
CA PHE A 80 -21.07 12.00 1.02
C PHE A 80 -19.64 12.55 0.90
N ARG A 81 -19.50 13.64 0.17
CA ARG A 81 -18.22 14.31 -0.07
C ARG A 81 -18.19 15.68 0.58
N TYR A 82 -17.07 15.93 1.25
CA TYR A 82 -16.72 17.25 1.73
C TYR A 82 -15.35 17.59 1.13
N HIS A 83 -15.16 18.80 0.60
CA HIS A 83 -13.95 19.19 -0.13
C HIS A 83 -13.41 18.14 -1.14
N ASP A 84 -14.30 17.50 -1.90
CA ASP A 84 -13.98 16.43 -2.87
C ASP A 84 -13.34 15.16 -2.29
N GLU A 85 -13.46 14.96 -0.98
CA GLU A 85 -12.95 13.80 -0.26
C GLU A 85 -14.08 12.95 0.31
N THR A 86 -13.85 11.63 0.35
CA THR A 86 -14.83 10.64 0.79
C THR A 86 -14.78 10.41 2.30
N VAL A 87 -15.81 9.77 2.86
CA VAL A 87 -15.79 9.32 4.27
C VAL A 87 -14.59 8.42 4.59
N LEU A 88 -14.13 7.63 3.60
CA LEU A 88 -12.93 6.80 3.73
C LEU A 88 -11.67 7.65 3.95
N TYR A 89 -11.53 8.76 3.21
CA TYR A 89 -10.43 9.71 3.39
C TYR A 89 -10.38 10.25 4.82
N TYR A 90 -11.53 10.67 5.32
CA TYR A 90 -11.63 11.29 6.63
C TYR A 90 -11.36 10.31 7.78
N LEU A 91 -11.88 9.09 7.69
CA LEU A 91 -11.58 8.03 8.64
C LEU A 91 -10.08 7.69 8.70
N TYR A 92 -9.38 7.77 7.57
CA TYR A 92 -7.96 7.46 7.51
C TYR A 92 -7.07 8.60 8.00
N TYR A 93 -7.20 9.81 7.44
CA TYR A 93 -6.22 10.89 7.66
C TYR A 93 -6.46 11.72 8.91
N TYR A 94 -7.71 11.98 9.28
CA TYR A 94 -8.01 13.08 10.20
C TYR A 94 -8.32 12.67 11.62
N TYR A 95 -8.60 11.39 11.84
CA TYR A 95 -9.05 10.88 13.13
C TYR A 95 -8.10 9.84 13.71
N ASN A 96 -6.81 10.17 13.75
CA ASN A 96 -5.76 9.36 14.39
C ASN A 96 -5.75 7.89 13.94
N TYR A 97 -6.03 7.61 12.66
CA TYR A 97 -6.08 6.25 12.14
C TYR A 97 -7.10 5.35 12.87
N LYS A 98 -8.21 5.92 13.37
CA LYS A 98 -9.32 5.13 13.95
C LYS A 98 -9.94 4.14 12.98
N MET A 99 -9.73 4.35 11.68
CA MET A 99 -10.10 3.40 10.64
C MET A 99 -9.46 2.02 10.90
N ASN A 100 -10.31 1.02 11.03
CA ASN A 100 -9.90 -0.36 11.20
C ASN A 100 -10.57 -1.28 10.18
N ALA A 101 -10.27 -2.58 10.27
CA ALA A 101 -10.79 -3.60 9.37
C ALA A 101 -12.32 -3.65 9.32
N LYS A 102 -13.01 -3.37 10.44
CA LYS A 102 -14.48 -3.39 10.50
C LYS A 102 -15.07 -2.23 9.70
N ASN A 103 -14.51 -1.02 9.84
CA ASN A 103 -14.96 0.13 9.05
C ASN A 103 -14.84 -0.14 7.55
N ILE A 104 -13.66 -0.62 7.10
CA ILE A 104 -13.42 -0.85 5.67
C ILE A 104 -14.36 -1.92 5.14
N LYS A 105 -14.56 -3.01 5.90
CA LYS A 105 -15.52 -4.05 5.53
C LYS A 105 -16.93 -3.48 5.42
N TYR A 106 -17.38 -2.74 6.42
CA TYR A 106 -18.71 -2.12 6.43
C TYR A 106 -18.93 -1.21 5.23
N LEU A 107 -17.96 -0.33 4.92
CA LEU A 107 -18.04 0.58 3.79
C LEU A 107 -18.08 -0.16 2.45
N ILE A 108 -17.29 -1.23 2.29
CA ILE A 108 -17.32 -2.09 1.09
C ILE A 108 -18.67 -2.79 0.94
N ASP A 109 -19.20 -3.34 2.04
CA ASP A 109 -20.49 -4.02 2.08
C ASP A 109 -21.65 -3.06 1.73
N HIS A 110 -21.48 -1.77 2.02
CA HIS A 110 -22.42 -0.69 1.66
C HIS A 110 -22.06 0.07 0.38
N HIS A 111 -21.26 -0.54 -0.50
CA HIS A 111 -20.99 -0.03 -1.85
C HIS A 111 -20.37 1.38 -1.90
N ILE A 112 -19.45 1.69 -0.97
CA ILE A 112 -18.66 2.92 -1.06
C ILE A 112 -17.92 3.02 -2.40
N ASP A 113 -17.85 4.24 -2.94
CA ASP A 113 -17.02 4.58 -4.09
C ASP A 113 -15.55 4.61 -3.67
N ILE A 114 -14.83 3.56 -4.05
CA ILE A 114 -13.39 3.44 -3.76
C ILE A 114 -12.62 4.16 -4.86
N GLU A 115 -12.30 5.43 -4.62
CA GLU A 115 -11.35 6.18 -5.44
C GLU A 115 -9.92 5.81 -5.09
N ILE A 116 -9.38 4.90 -5.90
CA ILE A 116 -8.03 4.34 -5.76
C ILE A 116 -6.92 5.39 -6.00
N ASP A 117 -7.22 6.49 -6.69
CA ASP A 117 -6.22 7.45 -7.16
C ASP A 117 -5.66 8.34 -6.04
N LYS A 118 -6.36 8.45 -4.90
CA LYS A 118 -5.89 9.17 -3.72
C LYS A 118 -5.36 8.15 -2.71
N SER A 119 -4.06 7.86 -2.82
CA SER A 119 -3.42 6.68 -2.22
C SER A 119 -3.53 6.55 -0.70
N TYR A 120 -4.23 5.51 -0.26
CA TYR A 120 -4.22 5.02 1.11
C TYR A 120 -3.38 3.75 1.20
N SER A 121 -2.06 3.90 1.38
CA SER A 121 -1.14 2.74 1.37
C SER A 121 -1.61 1.61 2.32
N TYR A 122 -2.17 2.00 3.46
CA TYR A 122 -2.74 1.11 4.47
C TYR A 122 -3.99 0.33 4.03
N ILE A 123 -4.85 0.94 3.20
CA ILE A 123 -6.16 0.39 2.81
C ILE A 123 -6.01 -0.74 1.79
N TRP A 124 -4.93 -0.75 1.00
CA TRP A 124 -4.68 -1.79 -0.01
C TRP A 124 -4.80 -3.22 0.49
N ASN A 125 -4.30 -3.48 1.70
CA ASN A 125 -4.39 -4.80 2.31
C ASN A 125 -5.85 -5.23 2.53
N TYR A 126 -6.70 -4.28 2.86
CA TYR A 126 -8.12 -4.50 3.09
C TYR A 126 -8.89 -4.56 1.78
N LEU A 127 -8.54 -3.77 0.76
CA LEU A 127 -9.15 -3.88 -0.57
C LEU A 127 -8.90 -5.25 -1.19
N ILE A 128 -7.66 -5.73 -1.16
CA ILE A 128 -7.34 -7.08 -1.68
C ILE A 128 -8.14 -8.14 -0.91
N ARG A 129 -8.28 -7.99 0.41
CA ARG A 129 -8.94 -8.99 1.26
C ARG A 129 -10.46 -8.98 1.17
N TYR A 130 -11.07 -7.81 1.22
CA TYR A 130 -12.52 -7.65 1.39
C TYR A 130 -13.24 -7.21 0.12
N TYR A 131 -12.56 -6.50 -0.79
CA TYR A 131 -13.18 -6.06 -2.05
C TYR A 131 -12.96 -7.07 -3.17
N VAL A 132 -11.70 -7.48 -3.39
CA VAL A 132 -11.35 -8.43 -4.45
C VAL A 132 -11.81 -9.83 -4.09
N PHE A 133 -11.28 -10.42 -3.03
CA PHE A 133 -11.64 -11.79 -2.65
C PHE A 133 -12.79 -11.79 -1.64
N ASN A 134 -13.88 -11.14 -2.01
CA ASN A 134 -15.06 -10.97 -1.16
C ASN A 134 -15.80 -12.30 -0.92
N ASN A 135 -16.78 -12.27 0.00
CA ASN A 135 -17.53 -13.47 0.37
C ASN A 135 -18.25 -14.11 -0.82
N THR A 136 -18.77 -13.32 -1.75
CA THR A 136 -19.44 -13.81 -2.96
C THR A 136 -18.49 -14.65 -3.81
N PHE A 137 -17.27 -14.17 -4.04
CA PHE A 137 -16.24 -14.91 -4.76
C PHE A 137 -15.82 -16.19 -4.01
N LEU A 138 -15.64 -16.11 -2.70
CA LEU A 138 -15.30 -17.28 -1.88
C LEU A 138 -16.40 -18.34 -1.93
N ILE A 139 -17.68 -17.94 -1.85
CA ILE A 139 -18.82 -18.84 -1.99
C ILE A 139 -18.83 -19.48 -3.38
N GLN A 140 -18.54 -18.71 -4.44
CA GLN A 140 -18.43 -19.25 -5.79
C GLN A 140 -17.36 -20.36 -5.87
N LEU A 141 -16.19 -20.15 -5.28
CA LEU A 141 -15.13 -21.18 -5.23
C LEU A 141 -15.55 -22.41 -4.42
N ILE A 142 -16.24 -22.22 -3.29
CA ILE A 142 -16.76 -23.32 -2.46
C ILE A 142 -17.81 -24.13 -3.24
N LEU A 143 -18.69 -23.47 -3.98
CA LEU A 143 -19.72 -24.14 -4.79
C LEU A 143 -19.10 -24.97 -5.93
N LEU A 144 -18.08 -24.45 -6.60
CA LEU A 144 -17.33 -25.21 -7.62
C LEU A 144 -16.74 -26.50 -7.03
N HIS A 145 -16.14 -26.41 -5.85
CA HIS A 145 -15.60 -27.58 -5.15
C HIS A 145 -16.69 -28.56 -4.71
N LYS A 146 -17.75 -28.07 -4.05
CA LYS A 146 -18.85 -28.90 -3.53
C LYS A 146 -19.58 -29.67 -4.63
N ASN A 147 -19.73 -29.06 -5.80
CA ASN A 147 -20.36 -29.68 -6.96
C ASN A 147 -19.37 -30.52 -7.79
N GLN A 148 -18.14 -30.72 -7.31
CA GLN A 148 -17.09 -31.48 -7.98
C GLN A 148 -16.83 -31.03 -9.42
N ILE A 149 -16.96 -29.72 -9.69
CA ILE A 149 -16.68 -29.16 -11.01
C ILE A 149 -15.16 -29.10 -11.15
N PRO A 150 -14.53 -29.92 -12.00
CA PRO A 150 -13.08 -29.92 -12.13
C PRO A 150 -12.64 -28.65 -12.86
N LEU A 151 -11.60 -28.02 -12.34
CA LEU A 151 -10.92 -26.91 -13.01
C LEU A 151 -9.50 -27.33 -13.34
N SER A 152 -9.10 -27.14 -14.59
CA SER A 152 -7.69 -27.15 -14.94
C SER A 152 -6.97 -26.01 -14.22
N LYS A 153 -5.66 -26.16 -14.01
CA LYS A 153 -4.80 -25.11 -13.43
C LYS A 153 -4.98 -23.76 -14.16
N ARG A 154 -5.10 -23.80 -15.49
CA ARG A 154 -5.30 -22.62 -16.32
C ARG A 154 -6.64 -21.94 -16.06
N GLN A 155 -7.74 -22.69 -16.02
CA GLN A 155 -9.07 -22.14 -15.75
C GLN A 155 -9.13 -21.50 -14.35
N PHE A 156 -8.54 -22.15 -13.36
CA PHE A 156 -8.48 -21.56 -12.01
C PHE A 156 -7.66 -20.26 -11.99
N GLN A 157 -6.51 -20.24 -12.67
CA GLN A 157 -5.71 -19.02 -12.81
C GLN A 157 -6.47 -17.90 -13.53
N GLU A 158 -7.24 -18.22 -14.56
CA GLU A 158 -8.09 -17.26 -15.29
C GLU A 158 -9.19 -16.69 -14.38
N ILE A 159 -9.88 -17.52 -13.58
CA ILE A 159 -10.87 -17.07 -12.60
C ILE A 159 -10.24 -16.09 -11.59
N ILE A 160 -9.09 -16.46 -11.03
CA ILE A 160 -8.36 -15.60 -10.10
C ILE A 160 -7.95 -14.30 -10.78
N LEU A 161 -7.43 -14.35 -12.01
CA LEU A 161 -7.01 -13.15 -12.74
C LEU A 161 -8.17 -12.20 -13.03
N GLN A 162 -9.35 -12.73 -13.40
CA GLN A 162 -10.54 -11.90 -13.63
C GLN A 162 -11.01 -11.23 -12.34
N GLU A 163 -11.01 -11.97 -11.23
CA GLU A 163 -11.34 -11.39 -9.93
C GLU A 163 -10.36 -10.28 -9.56
N LYS A 164 -9.06 -10.50 -9.83
CA LYS A 164 -8.02 -9.52 -9.53
C LYS A 164 -8.21 -8.20 -10.27
N ARG A 165 -8.72 -8.24 -11.50
CA ARG A 165 -8.97 -7.07 -12.36
C ARG A 165 -10.06 -6.14 -11.85
N LYS A 166 -10.86 -6.56 -10.85
CA LYS A 166 -11.78 -5.65 -10.14
C LYS A 166 -11.04 -4.48 -9.49
N LEU A 167 -9.81 -4.74 -9.03
CA LEU A 167 -8.94 -3.71 -8.48
C LEU A 167 -8.06 -3.15 -9.60
N LYS A 168 -8.43 -1.98 -10.11
CA LYS A 168 -7.62 -1.26 -11.10
C LYS A 168 -6.48 -0.54 -10.39
N LEU A 169 -5.29 -1.13 -10.41
CA LEU A 169 -4.08 -0.43 -9.99
C LEU A 169 -3.64 0.46 -11.13
N THR A 170 -3.54 1.76 -10.87
CA THR A 170 -3.03 2.72 -11.83
C THR A 170 -1.56 2.97 -11.59
N ARG A 171 -0.91 3.60 -12.56
CA ARG A 171 0.45 4.08 -12.38
C ARG A 171 0.61 5.08 -11.21
N SER A 172 -0.38 5.90 -10.91
CA SER A 172 -0.36 6.81 -9.75
C SER A 172 -0.30 6.02 -8.44
N THR A 173 -1.10 4.95 -8.31
CA THR A 173 -1.07 4.04 -7.15
C THR A 173 0.36 3.57 -6.81
N TYR A 174 1.09 3.07 -7.79
CA TYR A 174 2.47 2.60 -7.57
C TYR A 174 3.41 3.74 -7.19
N ASN A 175 3.29 4.89 -7.84
CA ASN A 175 4.13 6.06 -7.52
C ASN A 175 3.92 6.52 -6.08
N ASP A 176 2.68 6.50 -5.61
CA ASP A 176 2.34 6.95 -4.26
C ASP A 176 2.85 5.98 -3.20
N ILE A 177 2.72 4.68 -3.41
CA ILE A 177 3.29 3.68 -2.48
C ILE A 177 4.80 3.82 -2.40
N ILE A 178 5.45 4.07 -3.54
CA ILE A 178 6.91 4.28 -3.60
C ILE A 178 7.30 5.61 -2.93
N SER A 179 6.57 6.71 -3.16
CA SER A 179 6.88 8.02 -2.58
C SER A 179 6.77 8.02 -1.06
N HIS A 180 5.84 7.23 -0.50
CA HIS A 180 5.68 7.02 0.94
C HIS A 180 6.58 5.93 1.53
N LYS A 181 7.48 5.33 0.72
CA LYS A 181 8.37 4.24 1.14
C LYS A 181 7.63 3.03 1.73
N ASP A 182 6.36 2.80 1.37
CA ASP A 182 5.58 1.64 1.83
C ASP A 182 5.90 0.39 1.00
N PHE A 183 7.16 -0.03 1.08
CA PHE A 183 7.65 -1.20 0.36
C PHE A 183 6.95 -2.49 0.80
N LYS A 184 6.39 -2.54 2.01
CA LYS A 184 5.64 -3.70 2.51
C LYS A 184 4.36 -3.88 1.71
N THR A 185 3.59 -2.81 1.54
CA THR A 185 2.41 -2.81 0.69
C THR A 185 2.79 -3.04 -0.77
N LEU A 186 3.87 -2.40 -1.25
CA LEU A 186 4.39 -2.64 -2.59
C LEU A 186 4.61 -4.14 -2.82
N GLY A 187 5.43 -4.81 -2.00
CA GLY A 187 5.73 -6.24 -2.13
C GLY A 187 4.50 -7.17 -2.07
N LYS A 188 3.42 -6.75 -1.41
CA LYS A 188 2.14 -7.47 -1.44
C LYS A 188 1.41 -7.27 -2.76
N LEU A 189 1.32 -6.03 -3.25
CA LEU A 189 0.76 -5.74 -4.56
C LEU A 189 1.57 -6.40 -5.68
N LEU A 190 2.89 -6.56 -5.52
CA LEU A 190 3.74 -7.24 -6.52
C LEU A 190 3.38 -8.72 -6.64
N ARG A 191 3.19 -9.40 -5.50
CA ARG A 191 2.72 -10.78 -5.50
C ARG A 191 1.32 -10.92 -6.09
N TYR A 192 0.53 -9.85 -5.98
CA TYR A 192 -0.82 -9.79 -6.48
C TYR A 192 -0.88 -9.53 -8.01
N HIS A 193 -0.01 -8.66 -8.58
CA HIS A 193 0.05 -8.28 -10.01
C HIS A 193 1.45 -8.47 -10.66
N HIS A 194 2.12 -9.61 -10.44
CA HIS A 194 3.48 -9.83 -10.99
C HIS A 194 3.55 -9.80 -12.53
N GLU A 195 2.43 -9.86 -13.23
CA GLU A 195 2.35 -9.84 -14.71
C GLU A 195 2.01 -8.45 -15.28
N ASP A 196 1.85 -7.43 -14.44
CA ASP A 196 1.39 -6.12 -14.89
C ASP A 196 2.51 -5.28 -15.53
N LYS A 197 2.33 -4.94 -16.80
CA LYS A 197 3.25 -4.08 -17.56
C LYS A 197 3.30 -2.66 -17.00
N GLU A 198 2.18 -2.11 -16.53
CA GLU A 198 2.11 -0.75 -15.98
C GLU A 198 2.95 -0.63 -14.70
N PHE A 199 2.97 -1.70 -13.90
CA PHE A 199 3.85 -1.80 -12.74
C PHE A 199 5.32 -1.68 -13.14
N PHE A 200 5.76 -2.46 -14.12
CA PHE A 200 7.15 -2.42 -14.59
C PHE A 200 7.52 -1.06 -15.17
N GLU A 201 6.58 -0.39 -15.85
CA GLU A 201 6.78 0.99 -16.31
C GLU A 201 6.84 2.00 -15.15
N ALA A 202 6.04 1.82 -14.10
CA ALA A 202 6.06 2.66 -12.91
C ALA A 202 7.40 2.52 -12.18
N LEU A 203 7.86 1.28 -11.93
CA LEU A 203 9.19 1.01 -11.40
C LEU A 203 10.29 1.64 -12.27
N ASN A 204 10.27 1.39 -13.58
CA ASN A 204 11.26 1.94 -14.51
C ASN A 204 11.35 3.47 -14.43
N ARG A 205 10.21 4.16 -14.37
CA ARG A 205 10.21 5.63 -14.30
C ARG A 205 10.60 6.15 -12.93
N CYS A 206 10.28 5.42 -11.87
CA CYS A 206 10.82 5.67 -10.55
C CYS A 206 12.35 5.57 -10.55
N CYS A 207 12.94 4.58 -11.22
CA CYS A 207 14.38 4.47 -11.40
C CYS A 207 14.95 5.59 -12.30
N ARG A 208 14.22 6.06 -13.31
CA ARG A 208 14.71 7.12 -14.23
C ARG A 208 14.63 8.54 -13.67
N ARG A 209 13.58 8.90 -12.92
CA ARG A 209 13.36 10.28 -12.44
C ARG A 209 14.39 10.77 -11.41
N SER A 210 15.10 9.89 -10.72
CA SER A 210 16.22 10.30 -9.84
C SER A 210 17.41 10.85 -10.64
N SER A 211 17.57 10.45 -11.91
CA SER A 211 18.74 10.80 -12.73
C SER A 211 18.68 12.18 -13.39
N THR A 212 17.49 12.78 -13.54
CA THR A 212 17.28 14.04 -14.28
C THR A 212 17.15 15.29 -13.40
N TYR A 213 16.86 15.13 -12.10
CA TYR A 213 16.76 16.25 -11.14
C TYR A 213 18.09 16.53 -10.39
N HIS A 214 19.22 16.18 -11.00
CA HIS A 214 20.55 16.37 -10.43
C HIS A 214 21.11 17.79 -10.53
N SER A 215 20.33 18.81 -10.95
CA SER A 215 20.91 20.12 -11.24
C SER A 215 20.61 21.25 -10.26
N PHE A 216 19.60 21.20 -9.38
CA PHE A 216 19.39 22.32 -8.44
C PHE A 216 18.78 21.87 -7.11
N TYR A 217 19.54 22.11 -6.04
CA TYR A 217 19.25 22.00 -4.60
C TYR A 217 19.35 20.63 -3.90
N ASN A 218 20.35 20.58 -3.01
CA ASN A 218 20.53 19.81 -1.77
C ASN A 218 20.32 18.28 -1.73
N TYR A 219 21.44 17.62 -1.39
CA TYR A 219 21.65 16.25 -0.98
C TYR A 219 20.62 15.73 0.04
N GLU A 220 19.65 14.93 -0.42
CA GLU A 220 19.05 13.82 0.36
C GLU A 220 18.12 12.91 -0.47
N TYR A 221 18.28 12.86 -1.80
CA TYR A 221 17.47 11.94 -2.61
C TYR A 221 18.15 10.58 -2.71
N PHE A 222 17.81 9.77 -1.69
CA PHE A 222 18.03 8.35 -1.52
C PHE A 222 18.11 7.55 -2.82
N ASP A 223 19.16 6.75 -2.85
CA ASP A 223 19.49 5.82 -3.90
C ASP A 223 18.73 4.51 -3.66
N ARG A 224 17.74 4.23 -4.50
CA ARG A 224 16.63 3.32 -4.14
C ARG A 224 17.05 1.85 -4.15
N GLU A 225 18.03 1.50 -4.95
CA GLU A 225 18.73 0.21 -4.89
C GLU A 225 19.42 0.04 -3.53
N LEU A 226 19.99 1.12 -2.97
CA LEU A 226 20.52 1.11 -1.61
C LEU A 226 19.40 1.09 -0.56
N ASP A 227 18.23 1.72 -0.78
CA ASP A 227 17.08 1.59 0.14
C ASP A 227 16.55 0.14 0.19
N ILE A 228 16.48 -0.56 -0.95
CA ILE A 228 16.10 -1.98 -1.01
C ILE A 228 17.06 -2.82 -0.18
N ILE A 229 18.36 -2.55 -0.28
CA ILE A 229 19.40 -3.21 0.51
C ILE A 229 19.27 -2.83 1.99
N TYR A 230 19.20 -1.53 2.29
CA TYR A 230 19.12 -0.99 3.64
C TYR A 230 17.93 -1.57 4.42
N HIS A 231 16.78 -1.66 3.76
CA HIS A 231 15.56 -2.26 4.29
C HIS A 231 15.47 -3.79 4.16
N ASP A 232 16.54 -4.46 3.73
CA ASP A 232 16.63 -5.93 3.58
C ASP A 232 15.50 -6.54 2.72
N ARG A 233 15.15 -5.88 1.63
CA ARG A 233 14.02 -6.24 0.76
C ARG A 233 14.43 -7.17 -0.37
N LEU A 234 14.93 -8.34 0.01
CA LEU A 234 15.29 -9.40 -0.93
C LEU A 234 14.14 -9.77 -1.88
N ASP A 235 12.89 -9.75 -1.40
CA ASP A 235 11.70 -10.03 -2.20
C ASP A 235 11.56 -9.07 -3.41
N ILE A 236 11.75 -7.77 -3.17
CA ILE A 236 11.72 -6.75 -4.22
C ILE A 236 12.94 -6.89 -5.14
N LEU A 237 14.12 -7.12 -4.57
CA LEU A 237 15.35 -7.31 -5.34
C LEU A 237 15.24 -8.51 -6.30
N LYS A 238 14.69 -9.62 -5.84
CA LYS A 238 14.40 -10.81 -6.67
C LYS A 238 13.54 -10.44 -7.86
N LEU A 239 12.44 -9.73 -7.62
CA LEU A 239 11.53 -9.30 -8.67
C LEU A 239 12.20 -8.36 -9.66
N LEU A 240 13.04 -7.43 -9.20
CA LEU A 240 13.77 -6.52 -10.08
C LEU A 240 14.76 -7.29 -10.98
N ILE A 241 15.50 -8.25 -10.41
CA ILE A 241 16.47 -9.07 -11.16
C ILE A 241 15.76 -9.99 -12.16
N MET A 242 14.71 -10.69 -11.74
CA MET A 242 13.94 -11.61 -12.60
C MET A 242 13.36 -10.91 -13.83
N ASN A 243 13.06 -9.61 -13.72
CA ASN A 243 12.53 -8.81 -14.82
C ASN A 243 13.60 -7.96 -15.53
N GLY A 244 14.89 -8.23 -15.26
CA GLY A 244 16.02 -7.65 -15.99
C GLY A 244 16.42 -6.23 -15.59
N PHE A 245 15.87 -5.65 -14.52
CA PHE A 245 16.11 -4.24 -14.17
C PHE A 245 17.52 -3.96 -13.67
N ILE A 246 18.16 -4.94 -13.02
CA ILE A 246 19.46 -4.77 -12.37
C ILE A 246 20.63 -5.30 -13.23
N ILE A 247 20.32 -5.94 -14.36
CA ILE A 247 21.30 -6.77 -15.10
C ILE A 247 21.93 -6.04 -16.30
N TYR A 248 21.36 -4.94 -16.76
CA TYR A 248 21.87 -4.29 -17.98
C TYR A 248 22.99 -3.28 -17.69
N LYS A 249 24.15 -3.55 -18.31
CA LYS A 249 25.17 -2.56 -18.67
C LYS A 249 24.50 -1.46 -19.50
N ASN A 250 24.02 -0.41 -18.86
CA ASN A 250 23.82 0.84 -19.56
C ASN A 250 25.21 1.44 -19.82
N PRO A 251 25.57 1.83 -21.06
CA PRO A 251 26.82 2.56 -21.32
C PRO A 251 26.87 3.93 -20.64
N ASN A 252 25.75 4.38 -20.04
CA ASN A 252 25.66 5.62 -19.30
C ASN A 252 26.14 5.43 -17.84
N PRO A 253 27.19 6.13 -17.37
CA PRO A 253 27.85 5.93 -16.07
C PRO A 253 27.03 6.32 -14.83
N LYS A 254 25.71 6.48 -14.96
CA LYS A 254 24.79 6.92 -13.90
C LYS A 254 23.87 5.82 -13.35
N PHE A 255 24.06 4.57 -13.75
CA PHE A 255 23.32 3.43 -13.20
C PHE A 255 24.26 2.58 -12.35
N TYR A 256 23.83 2.27 -11.13
CA TYR A 256 24.58 1.37 -10.24
C TYR A 256 24.85 0.05 -10.94
N HIS A 257 26.11 -0.32 -10.92
CA HIS A 257 26.52 -1.61 -11.41
C HIS A 257 26.00 -2.68 -10.46
N TYR A 258 25.68 -3.86 -10.99
CA TYR A 258 25.37 -5.05 -10.20
C TYR A 258 26.36 -5.24 -9.04
N GLU A 259 27.63 -4.94 -9.33
CA GLU A 259 28.74 -4.92 -8.39
C GLU A 259 28.53 -3.93 -7.23
N ASP A 260 27.97 -2.75 -7.46
CA ASP A 260 27.76 -1.73 -6.43
C ASP A 260 26.64 -2.15 -5.45
N ILE A 261 25.57 -2.75 -5.96
CA ILE A 261 24.48 -3.33 -5.15
C ILE A 261 25.03 -4.48 -4.30
N LEU A 262 25.88 -5.34 -4.89
CA LEU A 262 26.54 -6.42 -4.16
C LEU A 262 27.51 -5.89 -3.09
N ILE A 263 28.29 -4.85 -3.40
CA ILE A 263 29.18 -4.17 -2.46
C ILE A 263 28.38 -3.60 -1.30
N GLN A 264 27.35 -2.81 -1.59
CA GLN A 264 26.55 -2.18 -0.55
C GLN A 264 25.87 -3.23 0.33
N ALA A 265 25.25 -4.25 -0.26
CA ALA A 265 24.62 -5.32 0.51
C ALA A 265 25.61 -6.05 1.42
N SER A 266 26.86 -6.16 0.99
CA SER A 266 27.92 -6.71 1.80
C SER A 266 28.33 -5.78 2.94
N CYS A 267 28.48 -4.48 2.68
CA CYS A 267 28.77 -3.47 3.69
C CYS A 267 27.67 -3.41 4.77
N GLU A 268 26.40 -3.46 4.35
CA GLU A 268 25.21 -3.44 5.21
C GLU A 268 24.89 -4.80 5.85
N LYS A 269 25.74 -5.82 5.65
CA LYS A 269 25.60 -7.17 6.21
C LYS A 269 24.27 -7.86 5.86
N LYS A 270 23.73 -7.60 4.66
CA LYS A 270 22.46 -8.16 4.15
C LYS A 270 22.70 -9.50 3.46
N TYR A 271 22.99 -10.53 4.26
CA TYR A 271 23.54 -11.80 3.76
C TYR A 271 22.68 -12.53 2.73
N GLU A 272 21.35 -12.55 2.91
CA GLU A 272 20.46 -13.23 1.98
C GLU A 272 20.40 -12.50 0.62
N ILE A 273 20.53 -11.17 0.63
CA ILE A 273 20.69 -10.35 -0.59
C ILE A 273 22.01 -10.67 -1.28
N VAL A 274 23.12 -10.66 -0.55
CA VAL A 274 24.45 -10.99 -1.11
C VAL A 274 24.43 -12.41 -1.69
N LYS A 275 23.90 -13.39 -0.97
CA LYS A 275 23.79 -14.78 -1.44
C LYS A 275 22.96 -14.88 -2.70
N TYR A 276 21.81 -14.22 -2.76
CA TYR A 276 20.96 -14.21 -3.95
C TYR A 276 21.65 -13.55 -5.15
N LEU A 277 22.28 -12.40 -4.95
CA LEU A 277 23.06 -11.73 -5.99
C LEU A 277 24.20 -12.63 -6.48
N LEU A 278 24.96 -13.27 -5.59
CA LEU A 278 26.00 -14.18 -6.04
C LEU A 278 25.44 -15.38 -6.82
N GLY A 279 24.26 -15.89 -6.45
CA GLY A 279 23.59 -16.97 -7.18
C GLY A 279 23.06 -16.56 -8.56
N CYS A 280 22.77 -15.28 -8.79
CA CYS A 280 22.34 -14.75 -10.09
C CYS A 280 23.51 -14.44 -11.04
N LEU A 281 24.76 -14.48 -10.57
CA LEU A 281 25.94 -14.36 -11.42
C LEU A 281 26.09 -15.64 -12.23
N ASP A 282 25.65 -15.59 -13.48
CA ASP A 282 25.81 -16.70 -14.42
C ASP A 282 27.29 -17.05 -14.62
N SER A 283 27.62 -18.34 -14.48
CA SER A 283 28.94 -18.95 -14.75
C SER A 283 29.56 -18.57 -16.09
N SER A 284 28.73 -18.22 -17.08
CA SER A 284 29.16 -17.85 -18.43
C SER A 284 29.77 -16.44 -18.52
N LYS A 285 29.46 -15.56 -17.55
CA LYS A 285 29.93 -14.18 -17.55
C LYS A 285 31.08 -14.05 -16.57
N LYS A 286 32.32 -14.08 -17.09
CA LYS A 286 33.54 -13.57 -16.44
C LYS A 286 33.43 -12.06 -16.17
N ILE A 287 32.40 -11.64 -15.43
CA ILE A 287 32.34 -10.32 -14.80
C ILE A 287 33.60 -10.24 -13.94
N LYS A 288 34.29 -9.09 -14.00
CA LYS A 288 35.65 -8.90 -13.48
C LYS A 288 35.74 -9.39 -12.03
N ILE A 289 36.14 -10.66 -11.85
CA ILE A 289 36.41 -11.30 -10.56
C ILE A 289 37.30 -10.41 -9.72
N ALA A 290 38.20 -9.62 -10.34
CA ALA A 290 39.03 -8.62 -9.69
C ALA A 290 38.26 -7.50 -8.95
N LYS A 291 37.16 -6.97 -9.51
CA LYS A 291 36.33 -5.95 -8.84
C LYS A 291 35.51 -6.55 -7.71
N ILE A 292 34.95 -7.74 -7.92
CA ILE A 292 34.29 -8.50 -6.85
C ILE A 292 35.31 -8.87 -5.77
N ARG A 293 36.57 -9.18 -6.12
CA ARG A 293 37.66 -9.46 -5.18
C ARG A 293 38.05 -8.23 -4.37
N ASP A 294 38.16 -7.05 -4.99
CA ASP A 294 38.43 -5.78 -4.29
C ASP A 294 37.25 -5.31 -3.43
N ALA A 295 36.02 -5.58 -3.86
CA ALA A 295 34.83 -5.42 -3.03
C ALA A 295 34.88 -6.37 -1.83
N MET A 296 35.19 -7.64 -2.07
CA MET A 296 35.21 -8.69 -1.05
C MET A 296 36.33 -8.54 -0.03
N SER A 297 37.47 -7.93 -0.40
CA SER A 297 38.56 -7.62 0.53
C SER A 297 38.17 -6.54 1.56
N LYS A 298 37.14 -5.74 1.27
CA LYS A 298 36.58 -4.72 2.17
C LYS A 298 35.49 -5.27 3.11
N ILE A 299 35.08 -6.54 2.93
CA ILE A 299 34.03 -7.18 3.72
C ILE A 299 34.63 -7.80 5.00
N PRO A 300 34.01 -7.62 6.18
CA PRO A 300 34.43 -8.27 7.42
C PRO A 300 34.61 -9.80 7.30
N PHE A 301 35.71 -10.32 7.87
CA PHE A 301 36.15 -11.73 7.81
C PHE A 301 35.08 -12.82 8.05
N PRO A 302 34.08 -12.64 8.94
CA PRO A 302 33.02 -13.64 9.13
C PRO A 302 32.19 -13.93 7.87
N ILE A 303 32.02 -12.93 7.00
CA ILE A 303 31.20 -13.00 5.79
C ILE A 303 31.96 -13.77 4.69
N PHE A 304 33.27 -13.54 4.62
CA PHE A 304 34.17 -14.27 3.74
C PHE A 304 34.07 -15.79 3.94
N LYS A 305 33.94 -16.24 5.19
CA LYS A 305 33.78 -17.65 5.56
C LYS A 305 32.46 -18.26 5.07
N LEU A 306 31.34 -17.52 5.17
CA LEU A 306 30.01 -17.94 4.67
C LEU A 306 29.98 -18.07 3.13
N LEU A 307 30.69 -17.18 2.43
CA LEU A 307 30.81 -17.21 0.98
C LEU A 307 31.65 -18.40 0.49
N LYS A 308 32.73 -18.72 1.22
CA LYS A 308 33.58 -19.88 0.95
C LYS A 308 32.83 -21.21 1.13
N GLN A 309 31.86 -21.26 2.05
CA GLN A 309 31.05 -22.45 2.32
C GLN A 309 29.91 -22.67 1.31
N ASN A 310 29.32 -21.61 0.75
CA ASN A 310 28.19 -21.73 -0.19
C ASN A 310 28.60 -21.81 -1.67
N ASN A 311 29.81 -21.36 -2.04
CA ASN A 311 30.29 -21.32 -3.43
C ASN A 311 31.52 -22.19 -3.69
N ALA A 312 31.41 -23.50 -3.42
CA ALA A 312 32.48 -24.47 -3.67
C ALA A 312 32.91 -24.58 -5.16
N LEU A 313 32.17 -23.97 -6.11
CA LEU A 313 32.46 -24.05 -7.56
C LEU A 313 33.05 -22.77 -8.18
N TYR A 314 33.02 -21.62 -7.50
CA TYR A 314 33.41 -20.34 -8.11
C TYR A 314 34.69 -19.72 -7.54
N LEU A 315 35.24 -20.33 -6.48
CA LEU A 315 36.37 -19.78 -5.73
C LEU A 315 37.49 -20.82 -5.61
N ASN A 316 38.09 -21.20 -6.75
CA ASN A 316 39.48 -21.65 -6.73
C ASN A 316 40.33 -20.41 -6.44
N TRP A 317 40.64 -20.21 -5.17
CA TRP A 317 41.44 -19.11 -4.60
C TRP A 317 42.85 -19.58 -4.32
#